data_AF-A0A926WYU6-F1
#
_entry.id   AF-A0A926WYU6-F1
#
_cell.length_a   1.000
_cell.length_b   1.000
_cell.length_c   1.000
_cell.angle_alpha   90.00
_cell.angle_beta   90.00
_cell.angle_gamma   90.00
#
_symmetry.space_group_name_H-M   'P 1'
#
loop_
_entity.id
_entity.type
_entity.pdbx_description
1 polymer ?
#
loop_
_entity_poly.entity_id
_entity_poly.type
_entity_poly.pdbx_seq_one_letter_code
_entity_poly.pdbx_strand_id
1 'polypeptide(L)'
;MALIITGKQFVRDLESAGALGVYVPLEGGHEGRYQRRLRAAGYGMLHITARGLGDLSSYLLDVHGVRPPHLGKKDIGQGAAVGARYYLPPMALYQLEQLPSTSKGLVIWLIEGTILSRQELEFLTNLPKTQPRLKVVVEMGGERSFKWQPLRSVLAAA
;
A
#
# COMPACT_ATOMS: atom_id res chain seq x y z
N MET A 1 -5.99 22.08 -19.08
CA MET A 1 -5.16 22.43 -17.89
C MET A 1 -5.60 21.79 -16.57
N ALA A 2 -6.74 21.08 -16.47
CA ALA A 2 -7.18 20.44 -15.22
C ALA A 2 -6.16 19.46 -14.60
N LEU A 3 -5.41 18.73 -15.44
CA LEU A 3 -4.43 17.70 -15.03
C LEU A 3 -3.20 18.22 -14.26
N ILE A 4 -2.82 19.50 -14.41
CA ILE A 4 -1.66 20.06 -13.69
C ILE A 4 -2.08 20.52 -12.28
N ILE A 5 -3.31 21.03 -12.17
CA ILE A 5 -3.87 21.57 -10.93
C ILE A 5 -4.23 20.43 -9.97
N THR A 6 -4.88 19.38 -10.47
CA THR A 6 -5.30 18.22 -9.64
C THR A 6 -4.11 17.44 -9.08
N GLY A 7 -3.01 17.34 -9.82
CA GLY A 7 -1.83 16.58 -9.38
C GLY A 7 -1.13 17.20 -8.17
N LYS A 8 -1.05 18.53 -8.08
CA LYS A 8 -0.48 19.21 -6.89
C LYS A 8 -1.41 19.11 -5.68
N GLN A 9 -2.72 19.22 -5.92
CA GLN A 9 -3.71 19.07 -4.85
C GLN A 9 -3.65 17.67 -4.24
N PHE A 10 -3.59 16.62 -5.07
CA PHE A 10 -3.46 15.23 -4.61
C PHE A 10 -2.26 15.01 -3.68
N VAL A 11 -1.08 15.56 -4.03
CA VAL A 11 0.11 15.43 -3.18
C VAL A 11 -0.08 16.14 -1.83
N ARG A 12 -0.66 17.35 -1.84
CA ARG A 12 -0.94 18.12 -0.61
C ARG A 12 -1.94 17.43 0.29
N ASP A 13 -3.01 16.87 -0.30
CA ASP A 13 -4.03 16.14 0.42
C ASP A 13 -3.46 14.87 1.05
N LEU A 14 -2.56 14.16 0.35
CA LEU A 14 -1.86 13.00 0.90
C LEU A 14 -0.89 13.40 2.02
N GLU A 15 -0.16 14.51 1.87
CA GLU A 15 0.73 15.02 2.91
C GLU A 15 -0.06 15.37 4.19
N SER A 16 -1.23 16.00 4.04
CA SER A 16 -2.11 16.39 5.15
C SER A 16 -2.85 15.21 5.80
N ALA A 17 -3.49 14.34 5.00
CA ALA A 17 -4.29 13.24 5.52
C ALA A 17 -3.45 12.01 5.92
N GLY A 18 -2.28 11.83 5.32
CA GLY A 18 -1.42 10.66 5.51
C GLY A 18 -1.88 9.42 4.73
N ALA A 19 -3.20 9.17 4.71
CA ALA A 19 -3.82 8.06 4.02
C ALA A 19 -5.02 8.51 3.15
N LEU A 20 -5.05 8.11 1.88
CA LEU A 20 -6.12 8.41 0.95
C LEU A 20 -6.79 7.12 0.42
N GLY A 21 -8.12 7.16 0.30
CA GLY A 21 -8.88 6.24 -0.53
C GLY A 21 -9.11 6.86 -1.90
N VAL A 22 -8.81 6.12 -2.95
CA VAL A 22 -8.90 6.56 -4.34
C VAL A 22 -9.92 5.70 -5.09
N TYR A 23 -10.71 6.35 -5.93
CA TYR A 23 -11.63 5.70 -6.86
C TYR A 23 -11.16 5.99 -8.27
N VAL A 24 -10.97 4.94 -9.03
CA VAL A 24 -10.26 4.99 -10.31
C VAL A 24 -11.17 4.49 -11.44
N PRO A 25 -11.09 5.06 -12.65
CA PRO A 25 -11.72 4.46 -13.81
C PRO A 25 -11.23 3.03 -14.06
N LEU A 26 -12.17 2.09 -14.26
CA LEU A 26 -11.90 0.65 -14.34
C LEU A 26 -11.12 0.25 -15.59
N GLU A 27 -11.05 1.13 -16.59
CA GLU A 27 -10.18 0.96 -17.77
C GLU A 27 -8.68 1.03 -17.44
N GLY A 28 -8.32 1.55 -16.26
CA GLY A 28 -6.94 1.68 -15.80
C GLY A 28 -6.12 2.77 -16.53
N GLY A 29 -4.92 3.04 -16.02
CA GLY A 29 -3.95 3.96 -16.64
C GLY A 29 -4.09 5.42 -16.20
N HIS A 30 -5.15 5.75 -15.47
CA HIS A 30 -5.33 7.09 -14.88
C HIS A 30 -4.48 7.27 -13.61
N GLU A 31 -4.22 6.19 -12.85
CA GLU A 31 -3.49 6.18 -11.57
C GLU A 31 -2.04 6.60 -11.77
N GLY A 32 -1.42 6.08 -12.84
CA GLY A 32 -0.01 6.33 -13.14
C GLY A 32 0.33 7.82 -13.24
N ARG A 33 -0.65 8.67 -13.61
CA ARG A 33 -0.47 10.13 -13.65
C ARG A 33 -0.24 10.70 -12.24
N TYR A 34 -1.02 10.27 -11.26
CA TYR A 34 -0.90 10.71 -9.87
C TYR A 34 0.32 10.11 -9.17
N GLN A 35 0.62 8.84 -9.45
CA GLN A 35 1.85 8.19 -8.98
C GLN A 35 3.11 8.90 -9.49
N ARG A 36 3.13 9.34 -10.77
CA ARG A 36 4.24 10.16 -11.31
C ARG A 36 4.39 11.50 -10.59
N ARG A 37 3.30 12.12 -10.14
CA ARG A 37 3.35 13.37 -9.36
C ARG A 37 3.92 13.14 -7.97
N LEU A 38 3.58 12.03 -7.31
CA LEU A 38 4.19 11.65 -6.04
C LEU A 38 5.70 11.40 -6.17
N ARG A 39 6.13 10.67 -7.21
CA ARG A 39 7.56 10.46 -7.50
C ARG A 39 8.27 11.78 -7.76
N ALA A 40 7.70 12.66 -8.57
CA ALA A 40 8.26 13.99 -8.82
C ALA A 40 8.32 14.87 -7.56
N ALA A 41 7.45 14.63 -6.57
CA ALA A 41 7.47 15.32 -5.28
C ALA A 41 8.52 14.75 -4.30
N GLY A 42 9.24 13.69 -4.67
CA GLY A 42 10.32 13.08 -3.87
C GLY A 42 9.89 11.88 -3.03
N TYR A 43 8.74 11.26 -3.33
CA TYR A 43 8.32 10.01 -2.69
C TYR A 43 8.80 8.78 -3.46
N GLY A 44 9.30 7.79 -2.73
CA GLY A 44 9.40 6.41 -3.22
C GLY A 44 8.01 5.79 -3.34
N MET A 45 7.90 4.74 -4.16
CA MET A 45 6.64 4.03 -4.37
C MET A 45 6.81 2.53 -4.09
N LEU A 46 5.92 1.97 -3.29
CA LEU A 46 5.74 0.54 -3.12
C LEU A 46 4.35 0.17 -3.68
N HIS A 47 4.32 -0.53 -4.82
CA HIS A 47 3.09 -1.01 -5.45
C HIS A 47 2.81 -2.43 -4.98
N ILE A 48 1.68 -2.64 -4.31
CA ILE A 48 1.27 -3.95 -3.80
C ILE A 48 -0.22 -4.18 -4.02
N THR A 49 -0.61 -5.44 -4.13
CA THR A 49 -2.01 -5.86 -4.21
C THR A 49 -2.53 -6.12 -2.82
N ALA A 50 -3.70 -5.56 -2.46
CA ALA A 50 -4.36 -5.86 -1.19
C ALA A 50 -4.72 -7.35 -1.10
N ARG A 51 -5.19 -7.92 -2.21
CA ARG A 51 -5.51 -9.35 -2.32
C ARG A 51 -4.25 -10.19 -2.13
N GLY A 52 -4.33 -11.13 -1.19
CA GLY A 52 -3.23 -12.02 -0.87
C GLY A 52 -2.27 -11.49 0.19
N LEU A 53 -2.43 -10.23 0.63
CA LEU A 53 -1.85 -9.81 1.90
C LEU A 53 -2.62 -10.49 3.03
N GLY A 54 -1.89 -11.17 3.91
CA GLY A 54 -2.45 -11.66 5.17
C GLY A 54 -2.64 -10.52 6.15
N ASP A 55 -2.23 -10.71 7.40
CA ASP A 55 -2.20 -9.61 8.36
C ASP A 55 -1.25 -8.48 7.88
N LEU A 56 -1.82 -7.30 7.67
CA LEU A 56 -1.12 -6.12 7.16
C LEU A 56 0.02 -5.70 8.09
N SER A 57 -0.16 -5.84 9.40
CA SER A 57 0.86 -5.42 10.37
C SER A 57 2.11 -6.28 10.25
N SER A 58 1.93 -7.60 10.23
CA SER A 58 3.00 -8.57 10.03
C SER A 58 3.71 -8.41 8.69
N TYR A 59 2.98 -8.18 7.59
CA TYR A 59 3.58 -8.10 6.25
C TYR A 59 4.33 -6.78 5.98
N LEU A 60 3.82 -5.66 6.50
CA LEU A 60 4.38 -4.34 6.19
C LEU A 60 5.49 -3.94 7.17
N LEU A 61 5.34 -4.28 8.46
CA LEU A 61 6.17 -3.75 9.55
C LEU A 61 7.03 -4.78 10.26
N ASP A 62 6.74 -6.07 10.14
CA ASP A 62 7.51 -7.13 10.81
C ASP A 62 8.09 -8.15 9.82
N VAL A 63 8.96 -9.01 10.32
CA VAL A 63 9.52 -10.14 9.59
C VAL A 63 8.44 -11.19 9.43
N HIS A 64 8.04 -11.48 8.19
CA HIS A 64 6.96 -12.41 7.90
C HIS A 64 7.46 -13.75 7.33
N GLY A 65 7.02 -14.85 7.93
CA GLY A 65 7.37 -16.21 7.49
C GLY A 65 6.47 -16.71 6.35
N VAL A 66 6.96 -16.64 5.11
CA VAL A 66 6.27 -17.17 3.93
C VAL A 66 6.65 -18.64 3.70
N ARG A 67 5.66 -19.47 3.39
CA ARG A 67 5.87 -20.87 2.99
C ARG A 67 5.72 -21.01 1.48
N PRO A 68 6.79 -21.26 0.73
CA PRO A 68 6.70 -21.55 -0.70
C PRO A 68 5.91 -22.85 -0.96
N PRO A 69 5.24 -22.99 -2.11
CA PRO A 69 4.55 -24.21 -2.47
C PRO A 69 5.54 -25.38 -2.57
N HIS A 70 5.44 -26.34 -1.65
CA HIS A 70 6.35 -27.49 -1.58
C HIS A 70 5.98 -28.62 -2.56
N LEU A 71 4.77 -28.58 -3.15
CA LEU A 71 4.26 -29.51 -4.15
C LEU A 71 4.42 -31.00 -3.79
N GLY A 72 4.45 -31.33 -2.49
CA GLY A 72 4.71 -32.69 -1.99
C GLY A 72 6.14 -33.20 -2.19
N LYS A 73 7.07 -32.38 -2.71
CA LYS A 73 8.47 -32.79 -3.01
C LYS A 73 9.50 -32.31 -2.01
N LYS A 74 9.16 -31.28 -1.23
CA LYS A 74 10.06 -30.70 -0.21
C LYS A 74 9.65 -31.14 1.18
N ASP A 75 9.86 -32.43 1.42
CA ASP A 75 9.89 -33.02 2.75
C ASP A 75 10.78 -34.27 2.69
N ILE A 76 11.99 -34.20 3.27
CA ILE A 76 12.99 -35.30 3.26
C ILE A 76 13.30 -35.73 4.71
N GLY A 77 12.32 -35.67 5.62
CA GLY A 77 12.56 -35.98 7.04
C GLY A 77 11.30 -36.31 7.84
N GLN A 78 11.48 -36.70 9.11
CA GLN A 78 10.41 -37.07 10.05
C GLN A 78 9.63 -35.88 10.66
N GLY A 79 9.63 -34.72 9.99
CA GLY A 79 8.94 -33.51 10.42
C GLY A 79 7.49 -33.43 9.94
N ALA A 80 6.75 -32.41 10.37
CA ALA A 80 5.45 -32.10 9.79
C ALA A 80 5.63 -31.66 8.33
N ALA A 81 4.78 -32.15 7.42
CA ALA A 81 4.81 -31.88 5.97
C ALA A 81 4.33 -30.47 5.60
N VAL A 82 4.99 -29.45 6.18
CA VAL A 82 4.65 -28.03 6.04
C VAL A 82 5.67 -27.25 5.20
N GLY A 83 6.68 -27.93 4.66
CA GLY A 83 7.71 -27.35 3.80
C GLY A 83 8.63 -26.35 4.50
N ALA A 84 9.53 -25.74 3.72
CA ALA A 84 10.44 -24.70 4.22
C ALA A 84 9.69 -23.40 4.53
N ARG A 85 10.16 -22.66 5.54
CA ARG A 85 9.69 -21.31 5.88
C ARG A 85 10.79 -20.30 5.53
N TYR A 86 10.45 -19.32 4.71
CA TYR A 86 11.34 -18.22 4.33
C TYR A 86 10.90 -16.97 5.09
N TYR A 87 11.80 -16.36 5.83
CA TYR A 87 11.52 -15.12 6.56
C TYR A 87 11.81 -13.94 5.65
N LEU A 88 10.76 -13.27 5.20
CA LEU A 88 10.86 -12.04 4.43
C LEU A 88 11.04 -10.85 5.39
N PRO A 89 11.89 -9.87 5.03
CA PRO A 89 11.98 -8.64 5.80
C PRO A 89 10.67 -7.84 5.72
N PRO A 90 10.43 -6.90 6.66
CA PRO A 90 9.27 -6.02 6.63
C PRO A 90 9.21 -5.24 5.31
N MET A 91 8.18 -5.45 4.49
CA MET A 91 8.18 -4.92 3.12
C MET A 91 8.26 -3.39 3.07
N ALA A 92 7.50 -2.70 3.92
CA ALA A 92 7.46 -1.24 3.89
C ALA A 92 8.68 -0.62 4.57
N LEU A 93 9.12 -1.14 5.72
CA LEU A 93 10.26 -0.58 6.44
C LEU A 93 11.58 -0.84 5.71
N TYR A 94 11.78 -2.05 5.20
CA TYR A 94 12.99 -2.39 4.45
C TYR A 94 13.15 -1.48 3.22
N GLN A 95 12.07 -1.24 2.48
CA GLN A 95 12.13 -0.34 1.33
C GLN A 95 12.29 1.13 1.74
N LEU A 96 11.69 1.54 2.86
CA LEU A 96 11.86 2.89 3.39
C LEU A 96 13.32 3.18 3.81
N GLU A 97 14.01 2.20 4.41
CA GLU A 97 15.42 2.29 4.80
C GLU A 97 16.37 2.37 3.60
N GLN A 98 15.99 1.74 2.48
CA GLN A 98 16.76 1.80 1.23
C GLN A 98 16.60 3.12 0.47
N LEU A 99 15.61 3.95 0.82
CA LEU A 99 15.44 5.23 0.15
C LEU A 99 16.58 6.19 0.47
N PRO A 100 17.06 6.99 -0.51
CA PRO A 100 18.00 8.07 -0.25
C PRO A 100 17.48 9.01 0.84
N SER A 101 18.39 9.54 1.66
CA SER A 101 18.05 10.49 2.74
C SER A 101 17.37 11.77 2.24
N THR A 102 17.55 12.12 0.97
CA THR A 102 16.88 13.24 0.29
C THR A 102 15.41 12.98 -0.04
N SER A 103 14.94 11.73 0.06
CA SER A 103 13.56 11.34 -0.23
C SER A 103 12.63 11.71 0.92
N LYS A 104 11.45 12.25 0.58
CA LYS A 104 10.42 12.61 1.57
C LYS A 104 9.91 11.40 2.36
N GLY A 105 9.82 10.24 1.71
CA GLY A 105 9.31 9.02 2.30
C GLY A 105 8.85 8.00 1.27
N LEU A 106 8.10 6.99 1.70
CA LEU A 106 7.56 5.93 0.86
C LEU A 106 6.04 6.02 0.84
N VAL A 107 5.45 5.95 -0.35
CA VAL A 107 4.01 5.79 -0.53
C VAL A 107 3.71 4.33 -0.83
N ILE A 108 2.88 3.71 0.01
CA ILE A 108 2.33 2.38 -0.22
C ILE A 108 1.06 2.56 -1.06
N TRP A 109 1.11 2.07 -2.30
CA TRP A 109 0.00 2.11 -3.23
C TRP A 109 -0.63 0.72 -3.32
N LEU A 110 -1.76 0.55 -2.62
CA LEU A 110 -2.53 -0.69 -2.59
C LEU A 110 -3.59 -0.70 -3.69
N ILE A 111 -3.46 -1.64 -4.62
CA ILE A 111 -4.51 -1.95 -5.60
C ILE A 111 -5.48 -2.99 -5.03
N GLU A 112 -6.69 -3.05 -5.57
CA GLU A 112 -7.76 -3.97 -5.12
C GLU A 112 -8.18 -3.80 -3.64
N GLY A 113 -8.16 -2.58 -3.11
CA GLY A 113 -8.47 -2.31 -1.70
C GLY A 113 -9.92 -2.56 -1.27
N THR A 114 -10.83 -2.83 -2.21
CA THR A 114 -12.25 -3.16 -1.93
C THR A 114 -12.44 -4.42 -1.09
N ILE A 115 -11.44 -5.29 -1.03
CA ILE A 115 -11.50 -6.53 -0.24
C ILE A 115 -11.07 -6.35 1.23
N LEU A 116 -10.47 -5.20 1.57
CA LEU A 116 -9.97 -4.96 2.92
C LEU A 116 -11.14 -4.75 3.89
N SER A 117 -11.02 -5.36 5.05
CA SER A 117 -11.93 -5.17 6.17
C SER A 117 -11.82 -3.76 6.76
N ARG A 118 -12.84 -3.35 7.50
CA ARG A 118 -12.86 -2.07 8.21
C ARG A 118 -11.66 -1.91 9.17
N GLN A 119 -11.27 -2.99 9.85
CA GLN A 119 -10.14 -2.98 10.80
C GLN A 119 -8.80 -2.80 10.07
N GLU A 120 -8.63 -3.43 8.91
CA GLU A 120 -7.44 -3.27 8.07
C GLU A 120 -7.33 -1.84 7.53
N LEU A 121 -8.44 -1.26 7.09
CA LEU A 121 -8.50 0.15 6.65
C LEU A 121 -8.20 1.13 7.81
N GLU A 122 -8.64 0.82 9.03
CA GLU A 122 -8.32 1.61 10.23
C GLU A 122 -6.82 1.53 10.58
N PHE A 123 -6.23 0.33 10.50
CA PHE A 123 -4.78 0.15 10.63
C PHE A 123 -4.02 1.01 9.61
N LEU A 124 -4.39 0.92 8.32
CA LEU A 124 -3.77 1.71 7.24
C LEU A 124 -3.95 3.22 7.43
N THR A 125 -5.07 3.66 8.01
CA THR A 125 -5.32 5.07 8.33
C THR A 125 -4.42 5.57 9.46
N ASN A 126 -4.09 4.70 10.42
CA ASN A 126 -3.25 5.04 11.56
C ASN A 126 -1.75 4.85 11.29
N LEU A 127 -1.38 4.06 10.28
CA LEU A 127 0.00 3.78 9.92
C LEU A 127 0.87 5.05 9.68
N PRO A 128 0.40 6.10 8.96
CA PRO A 128 1.16 7.35 8.82
C PRO A 128 1.33 8.15 10.11
N LYS A 129 0.56 7.84 11.18
CA LYS A 129 0.71 8.50 12.48
C LYS A 129 1.85 7.88 13.29
N THR A 130 1.98 6.56 13.24
CA THR A 130 3.07 5.84 13.91
C THR A 130 4.38 5.95 13.12
N GLN A 131 4.30 5.94 11.79
CA GLN A 131 5.44 6.12 10.90
C GLN A 131 5.21 7.28 9.90
N PRO A 132 5.59 8.52 10.25
CA PRO A 132 5.29 9.73 9.46
C PRO A 132 5.85 9.75 8.03
N ARG A 133 6.95 9.01 7.78
CA ARG A 133 7.57 8.88 6.45
C ARG A 133 6.84 7.88 5.55
N LEU A 134 5.88 7.11 6.06
CA LEU A 134 5.00 6.27 5.29
C LEU A 134 3.70 7.02 4.98
N LYS A 135 3.27 6.94 3.73
CA LYS A 135 1.96 7.42 3.27
C LYS A 135 1.23 6.28 2.59
N VAL A 136 -0.09 6.29 2.66
CA VAL A 136 -0.91 5.19 2.15
C VAL A 136 -1.90 5.69 1.11
N VAL A 137 -2.01 4.98 0.00
CA VAL A 137 -3.06 5.17 -1.00
C VAL A 137 -3.71 3.81 -1.24
N VAL A 138 -5.03 3.74 -1.12
CA VAL A 138 -5.81 2.52 -1.31
C VAL A 138 -6.82 2.72 -2.43
N GLU A 139 -6.83 1.84 -3.43
CA GLU A 139 -7.85 1.84 -4.48
C GLU A 139 -9.13 1.17 -3.97
N MET A 140 -10.10 1.99 -3.59
CA MET A 140 -11.34 1.57 -2.92
C MET A 140 -12.48 1.23 -3.89
N GLY A 141 -12.22 1.24 -5.20
CA GLY A 141 -13.20 0.83 -6.21
C GLY A 141 -13.17 1.69 -7.48
N GLY A 142 -14.20 1.48 -8.31
CA GLY A 142 -14.36 2.12 -9.60
C GLY A 142 -15.13 3.44 -9.54
N GLU A 143 -14.74 4.42 -10.37
CA GLU A 143 -15.51 5.65 -10.62
C GLU A 143 -15.24 6.15 -12.04
N ARG A 144 -16.19 6.89 -12.65
CA ARG A 144 -16.02 7.39 -14.04
C ARG A 144 -14.88 8.40 -14.21
N SER A 145 -14.40 8.97 -13.11
CA SER A 145 -13.27 9.88 -13.08
C SER A 145 -12.42 9.61 -11.84
N PHE A 146 -11.13 9.92 -11.92
CA PHE A 146 -10.23 9.73 -10.78
C PHE A 146 -10.61 10.69 -9.64
N LYS A 147 -11.09 10.13 -8.54
CA LYS A 147 -11.45 10.87 -7.31
C LYS A 147 -10.66 10.30 -6.14
N TRP A 148 -10.41 11.14 -5.15
CA TRP A 148 -9.79 10.71 -3.90
C TRP A 148 -10.46 11.41 -2.72
N GLN A 149 -10.36 10.78 -1.57
CA GLN A 149 -10.78 11.33 -0.29
C GLN A 149 -9.91 10.75 0.83
N PRO A 150 -9.82 11.41 2.01
CA PRO A 150 -9.13 10.85 3.16
C PRO A 150 -9.63 9.44 3.49
N LEU A 151 -8.74 8.49 3.77
CA LEU A 151 -9.15 7.10 4.07
C LEU A 151 -10.08 7.03 5.29
N ARG A 152 -9.91 7.98 6.23
CA ARG A 152 -10.80 8.15 7.38
C ARG A 152 -12.25 8.49 6.99
N SER A 153 -12.49 9.25 5.90
CA SER A 153 -13.86 9.54 5.46
C SER A 153 -14.50 8.33 4.80
N VAL A 154 -13.71 7.49 4.12
CA VAL A 154 -14.16 6.19 3.59
C VAL A 154 -14.69 5.30 4.73
N LEU A 155 -13.94 5.22 5.85
CA LEU A 155 -14.34 4.47 7.04
C LEU A 155 -15.61 5.01 7.72
N ALA A 156 -15.89 6.31 7.61
CA ALA A 156 -17.08 6.91 8.19
C ALA A 156 -18.34 6.63 7.35
N ALA A 157 -18.17 6.39 6.04
CA ALA A 157 -19.26 6.16 5.09
C ALA A 157 -19.58 4.68 4.85
N ALA A 158 -18.66 3.77 5.20
CA ALA A 158 -18.79 2.31 5.11
C ALA A 158 -19.37 1.72 6.41
#